data_AF-D0W5H1-F1
#
_entry.id   AF-D0W5H1-F1
#
_cell.length_a   1.000
_cell.length_b   1.000
_cell.length_c   1.000
_cell.angle_alpha   90.00
_cell.angle_beta   90.00
_cell.angle_gamma   90.00
#
_symmetry.space_group_name_H-M   'P 1'
#
loop_
_entity.id
_entity.type
_entity.pdbx_description
1 polymer ?
#
loop_
_entity_poly.entity_id
_entity_poly.type
_entity_poly.pdbx_seq_one_letter_code
_entity_poly.pdbx_strand_id
1 'polypeptide(L)'
;VQEPQSSAEPQGVKTQAEQDAERKAAYITEDDYRPRIEGRAETAPIYDGMNKAVKTMPYPVACVKSENRCTCYTEQATPIKDMQKSQCLDYVDNGIYNPYKESNRLTTETTTPKPEAPQGGKVAVMGGKPQQNLMYDNWEERGRAFEGIGGGVVGGGT
;
A
#
# COMPACT_ATOMS: atom_id res chain seq x y z
N VAL A 1 -31.33 49.34 33.98
CA VAL A 1 -29.94 49.19 34.47
C VAL A 1 -29.78 47.74 34.88
N GLN A 2 -29.11 46.93 34.06
CA GLN A 2 -28.77 45.54 34.39
C GLN A 2 -27.44 45.25 33.68
N GLU A 3 -26.37 45.13 34.45
CA GLU A 3 -25.04 44.71 33.98
C GLU A 3 -25.05 43.23 33.55
N PRO A 4 -24.26 42.84 32.54
CA PRO A 4 -23.79 41.48 32.43
C PRO A 4 -22.35 41.38 32.97
N GLN A 5 -22.19 40.66 34.09
CA GLN A 5 -20.89 40.24 34.60
C GLN A 5 -20.38 39.09 33.72
N SER A 6 -19.34 39.34 32.93
CA SER A 6 -18.57 38.33 32.22
C SER A 6 -17.40 37.91 33.11
N SER A 7 -17.57 36.82 33.85
CA SER A 7 -16.46 36.16 34.57
C SER A 7 -15.67 35.32 33.57
N ALA A 8 -14.61 35.90 33.00
CA ALA A 8 -13.59 35.14 32.29
C ALA A 8 -12.54 34.66 33.31
N GLU A 9 -12.44 33.35 33.48
CA GLU A 9 -11.37 32.69 34.23
C GLU A 9 -10.00 33.04 33.61
N PRO A 10 -8.95 33.33 34.41
CA PRO A 10 -7.65 33.65 33.86
C PRO A 10 -7.00 32.39 33.31
N GLN A 11 -6.83 32.34 31.99
CA GLN A 11 -5.99 31.35 31.32
C GLN A 11 -4.54 31.54 31.78
N GLY A 12 -3.95 30.53 32.43
CA GLY A 12 -2.59 30.58 32.97
C GLY A 12 -1.55 30.79 31.87
N VAL A 13 -0.79 31.89 31.97
CA VAL A 13 0.32 32.20 31.06
C VAL A 13 1.53 31.35 31.46
N LYS A 14 1.89 30.35 30.64
CA LYS A 14 3.10 29.52 30.83
C LYS A 14 4.35 30.40 30.78
N THR A 15 5.32 30.14 31.66
CA THR A 15 6.59 30.89 31.72
C THR A 15 7.48 30.59 30.51
N GLN A 16 8.37 31.52 30.15
CA GLN A 16 9.32 31.34 29.02
C GLN A 16 10.20 30.09 29.17
N ALA A 17 10.64 29.77 30.39
CA ALA A 17 11.41 28.56 30.67
C ALA A 17 10.59 27.27 30.40
N GLU A 18 9.29 27.30 30.67
CA GLU A 18 8.37 26.21 30.39
C GLU A 18 8.14 26.04 28.89
N GLN A 19 8.04 27.16 28.16
CA GLN A 19 7.95 27.16 26.70
C GLN A 19 9.24 26.67 26.02
N ASP A 20 10.42 27.03 26.54
CA ASP A 20 11.71 26.54 26.05
C ASP A 20 11.94 25.05 26.35
N ALA A 21 11.52 24.59 27.53
CA ALA A 21 11.54 23.17 27.88
C ALA A 21 10.59 22.37 26.98
N GLU A 22 9.39 22.88 26.70
CA GLU A 22 8.41 22.28 25.79
C GLU A 22 8.93 22.26 24.34
N ARG A 23 9.61 23.33 23.89
CA ARG A 23 10.31 23.36 22.59
C ARG A 23 11.45 22.35 22.52
N LYS A 24 12.24 22.21 23.58
CA LYS A 24 13.33 21.22 23.63
C LYS A 24 12.81 19.79 23.63
N ALA A 25 11.72 19.54 24.36
CA ALA A 25 11.01 18.26 24.35
C ALA A 25 10.36 17.94 22.99
N ALA A 26 10.16 18.94 22.12
CA ALA A 26 9.66 18.72 20.77
C ALA A 26 10.73 18.21 19.78
N TYR A 27 12.03 18.27 20.12
CA TYR A 27 13.08 17.68 19.29
C TYR A 27 13.22 16.19 19.57
N ILE A 28 13.47 15.43 18.50
CA ILE A 28 13.78 14.01 18.59
C ILE A 28 15.18 13.84 19.20
N THR A 29 15.26 12.98 20.20
CA THR A 29 16.48 12.60 20.93
C THR A 29 16.86 11.15 20.67
N GLU A 30 18.05 10.74 21.09
CA GLU A 30 18.49 9.34 20.97
C GLU A 30 17.62 8.38 21.79
N ASP A 31 17.17 8.80 22.98
CA ASP A 31 16.31 8.00 23.84
C ASP A 31 14.93 7.69 23.21
N ASP A 32 14.45 8.52 22.27
CA ASP A 32 13.19 8.28 21.55
C ASP A 32 13.25 7.04 20.65
N TYR A 33 14.45 6.62 20.24
CA TYR A 33 14.70 5.42 19.44
C TYR A 33 15.04 4.18 20.29
N ARG A 34 15.19 4.34 21.61
CA ARG A 34 15.58 3.24 22.49
C ARG A 34 14.40 2.28 22.70
N PRO A 35 14.52 0.99 22.32
CA PRO A 35 13.42 0.04 22.48
C PRO A 35 13.09 -0.22 23.95
N ARG A 36 11.79 -0.26 24.29
CA ARG A 36 11.35 -0.66 25.64
C ARG A 36 11.49 -2.15 25.90
N ILE A 37 11.44 -2.97 24.84
CA ILE A 37 11.65 -4.41 24.90
C ILE A 37 12.90 -4.75 24.10
N GLU A 38 13.85 -5.45 24.74
CA GLU A 38 15.09 -5.87 24.10
C GLU A 38 14.82 -6.73 22.85
N GLY A 39 15.54 -6.44 21.76
CA GLY A 39 15.38 -7.13 20.48
C GLY A 39 14.13 -6.73 19.67
N ARG A 40 13.27 -5.84 20.19
CA ARG A 40 12.05 -5.37 19.50
C ARG A 40 12.11 -3.87 19.22
N ALA A 41 12.80 -3.50 18.15
CA ALA A 41 13.01 -2.10 17.74
C ALA A 41 11.70 -1.32 17.55
N GLU A 42 10.62 -2.00 17.19
CA GLU A 42 9.30 -1.41 17.04
C GLU A 42 8.78 -0.81 18.36
N THR A 43 9.27 -1.24 19.52
CA THR A 43 8.77 -0.80 20.84
C THR A 43 9.33 0.54 21.33
N ALA A 44 10.08 1.26 20.48
CA ALA A 44 10.63 2.56 20.82
C ALA A 44 9.53 3.64 20.97
N PRO A 45 9.69 4.61 21.90
CA PRO A 45 8.70 5.67 22.15
C PRO A 45 8.28 6.45 20.90
N ILE A 46 9.21 6.70 19.97
CA ILE A 46 8.93 7.41 18.72
C ILE A 46 7.85 6.73 17.86
N TYR A 47 7.66 5.42 18.02
CA TYR A 47 6.69 4.63 17.25
C TYR A 47 5.37 4.38 17.99
N ASP A 48 5.19 4.89 19.22
CA ASP A 48 4.00 4.60 20.05
C ASP A 48 2.67 4.94 19.36
N GLY A 49 2.62 6.03 18.60
CA GLY A 49 1.44 6.42 17.83
C GLY A 49 1.09 5.44 16.72
N MET A 50 2.10 4.79 16.12
CA MET A 50 1.92 3.79 15.06
C MET A 50 1.65 2.39 15.62
N ASN A 51 2.28 2.03 16.73
CA ASN A 51 2.15 0.69 17.33
C ASN A 51 0.76 0.41 17.89
N LYS A 52 0.03 1.45 18.33
CA LYS A 52 -1.36 1.32 18.82
C LYS A 52 -2.37 1.21 17.68
N ALA A 53 -2.00 1.63 16.48
CA ALA A 53 -2.84 1.60 15.30
C ALA A 53 -2.62 0.29 14.50
N VAL A 54 -2.97 -0.85 15.09
CA VAL A 54 -2.89 -2.16 14.40
C VAL A 54 -3.85 -2.15 13.21
N LYS A 55 -3.31 -1.96 12.00
CA LYS A 55 -4.09 -1.90 10.75
C LYS A 55 -4.61 -3.25 10.29
N THR A 56 -3.87 -4.32 10.61
CA THR A 56 -4.13 -5.67 10.12
C THR A 56 -3.99 -6.66 11.26
N MET A 57 -5.02 -7.47 11.50
CA MET A 57 -4.98 -8.56 12.47
C MET A 57 -4.40 -9.82 11.82
N PRO A 58 -3.63 -10.65 12.55
CA PRO A 58 -3.20 -11.95 12.05
C PRO A 58 -4.42 -12.79 11.66
N TYR A 59 -4.56 -13.05 10.36
CA TYR A 59 -5.68 -13.79 9.79
C TYR A 59 -5.17 -14.86 8.83
N PRO A 60 -5.68 -16.11 8.88
CA PRO A 60 -5.26 -17.18 7.98
C PRO A 60 -5.76 -16.93 6.55
N VAL A 61 -4.86 -16.52 5.66
CA VAL A 61 -5.21 -16.30 4.23
C VAL A 61 -4.85 -17.47 3.33
N ALA A 62 -3.95 -18.35 3.79
CA ALA A 62 -3.58 -19.57 3.09
C ALA A 62 -3.30 -20.67 4.10
N CYS A 63 -3.90 -21.84 3.90
CA CYS A 63 -3.65 -23.03 4.71
C CYS A 63 -3.16 -24.16 3.82
N VAL A 64 -2.11 -24.85 4.25
CA VAL A 64 -1.50 -25.95 3.51
C VAL A 64 -1.53 -27.20 4.38
N LYS A 65 -2.15 -28.25 3.85
CA LYS A 65 -2.14 -29.61 4.43
C LYS A 65 -1.04 -30.43 3.74
N SER A 66 -0.12 -30.94 4.54
CA SER A 66 0.85 -31.98 4.19
C SER A 66 0.47 -33.29 4.87
N GLU A 67 1.13 -34.39 4.52
CA GLU A 67 0.82 -35.74 5.01
C GLU A 67 0.70 -35.81 6.54
N ASN A 68 1.64 -35.19 7.27
CA ASN A 68 1.63 -35.20 8.74
C ASN A 68 1.30 -33.85 9.40
N ARG A 69 1.24 -32.75 8.65
CA ARG A 69 1.16 -31.38 9.20
C ARG A 69 0.12 -30.54 8.46
N CYS A 70 -0.52 -29.62 9.17
CA CYS A 70 -1.33 -28.56 8.58
C CYS A 70 -0.82 -27.23 9.13
N THR A 71 -0.59 -26.24 8.27
CA THR A 71 -0.10 -24.91 8.69
C THR A 71 -0.78 -23.82 7.88
N CYS A 72 -1.33 -22.84 8.60
CA CYS A 72 -1.88 -21.63 8.01
C CYS A 72 -0.90 -20.46 8.11
N TYR A 73 -1.00 -19.55 7.16
CA TYR A 73 -0.13 -18.39 6.98
C TYR A 73 -0.95 -17.10 6.95
N THR A 74 -0.36 -16.03 7.46
CA THR A 74 -0.92 -14.68 7.37
C THR A 74 -0.60 -14.02 6.03
N GLU A 75 -1.16 -12.83 5.77
CA GLU A 75 -0.91 -12.04 4.55
C GLU A 75 0.57 -11.72 4.30
N GLN A 76 1.38 -11.72 5.36
CA GLN A 76 2.83 -11.51 5.29
C GLN A 76 3.61 -12.83 5.26
N ALA A 77 2.95 -13.94 4.88
CA ALA A 77 3.52 -15.28 4.80
C ALA A 77 4.13 -15.81 6.12
N THR A 78 3.70 -15.28 7.27
CA THR A 78 4.15 -15.77 8.58
C THR A 78 3.27 -16.94 9.04
N PRO A 79 3.86 -18.05 9.51
CA PRO A 79 3.08 -19.20 9.98
C PRO A 79 2.38 -18.89 11.30
N ILE A 80 1.10 -19.27 11.40
CA ILE A 80 0.31 -19.18 12.63
C ILE A 80 0.63 -20.41 13.50
N LYS A 81 1.41 -20.21 14.58
CA LYS A 81 1.95 -21.30 15.39
C LYS A 81 0.96 -21.91 16.38
N ASP A 82 0.00 -21.12 16.86
CA ASP A 82 -0.91 -21.51 17.96
C ASP A 82 -2.25 -22.08 17.47
N MET A 83 -2.33 -22.50 16.20
CA MET A 83 -3.55 -23.07 15.62
C MET A 83 -3.62 -24.59 15.81
N GLN A 84 -4.78 -25.10 16.24
CA GLN A 84 -5.01 -26.54 16.37
C GLN A 84 -5.04 -27.23 14.99
N LYS A 85 -4.54 -28.47 14.92
CA LYS A 85 -4.52 -29.24 13.67
C LYS A 85 -5.92 -29.44 13.08
N SER A 86 -6.93 -29.72 13.92
CA SER A 86 -8.34 -29.89 13.50
C SER A 86 -8.88 -28.62 12.85
N GLN A 87 -8.64 -27.47 13.45
CA GLN A 87 -9.06 -26.16 12.94
C GLN A 87 -8.40 -25.82 11.60
N CYS A 88 -7.09 -26.12 11.45
CA CYS A 88 -6.40 -25.92 10.19
C CYS A 88 -6.97 -26.79 9.07
N LEU A 89 -7.31 -28.06 9.37
CA LEU A 89 -7.93 -28.96 8.39
C LEU A 89 -9.30 -28.45 7.96
N ASP A 90 -10.13 -28.00 8.91
CA ASP A 90 -11.43 -27.40 8.62
C ASP A 90 -11.30 -26.18 7.69
N TYR A 91 -10.32 -25.30 7.94
CA TYR A 91 -10.06 -24.15 7.07
C TYR A 91 -9.54 -24.51 5.69
N VAL A 92 -8.82 -25.64 5.55
CA VAL A 92 -8.41 -26.15 4.23
C VAL A 92 -9.61 -26.65 3.44
N ASP A 93 -10.53 -27.37 4.10
CA ASP A 93 -11.66 -28.01 3.43
C ASP A 93 -12.82 -27.03 3.17
N ASN A 94 -13.10 -26.11 4.10
CA ASN A 94 -14.25 -25.22 4.06
C ASN A 94 -13.89 -23.74 3.82
N GLY A 95 -12.62 -23.37 3.95
CA GLY A 95 -12.20 -21.98 3.97
C GLY A 95 -12.58 -21.25 5.25
N ILE A 96 -12.24 -19.97 5.32
CA ILE A 96 -12.58 -19.08 6.43
C ILE A 96 -12.89 -17.68 5.89
N TYR A 97 -13.93 -17.03 6.43
CA TYR A 97 -14.33 -15.68 6.05
C TYR A 97 -13.51 -14.62 6.79
N ASN A 98 -12.96 -13.64 6.09
CA ASN A 98 -12.17 -12.55 6.69
C ASN A 98 -13.08 -11.35 6.96
N PRO A 99 -13.49 -11.10 8.22
CA PRO A 99 -14.40 -10.00 8.55
C PRO A 99 -13.72 -8.62 8.46
N TYR A 100 -12.40 -8.57 8.38
CA TYR A 100 -11.61 -7.33 8.35
C TYR A 100 -11.20 -6.93 6.95
N LYS A 101 -11.45 -7.78 5.95
CA LYS A 101 -11.17 -7.43 4.57
C LYS A 101 -12.19 -6.39 4.15
N GLU A 102 -11.74 -5.15 4.01
CA GLU A 102 -12.55 -4.07 3.46
C GLU A 102 -13.17 -4.58 2.15
N SER A 103 -14.50 -4.59 2.11
CA SER A 103 -15.21 -4.70 0.84
C SER A 103 -14.78 -3.47 0.06
N ASN A 104 -13.82 -3.63 -0.85
CA ASN A 104 -13.55 -2.62 -1.86
C ASN A 104 -14.79 -2.58 -2.75
N ARG A 105 -15.90 -2.03 -2.23
CA ARG A 105 -16.91 -1.42 -3.04
C ARG A 105 -16.10 -0.44 -3.82
N LEU A 106 -15.90 -0.73 -5.11
CA LEU A 106 -15.52 0.28 -6.06
C LEU A 106 -16.45 1.46 -5.75
N THR A 107 -15.94 2.45 -5.02
CA THR A 107 -16.15 3.82 -5.39
C THR A 107 -15.55 3.90 -6.79
N THR A 108 -16.31 3.39 -7.78
CA THR A 108 -16.61 4.22 -8.93
C THR A 108 -17.09 5.51 -8.31
N GLU A 109 -16.14 6.40 -8.00
CA GLU A 109 -16.42 7.80 -8.01
C GLU A 109 -17.06 8.00 -9.37
N THR A 110 -18.39 8.04 -9.36
CA THR A 110 -19.13 8.88 -10.27
C THR A 110 -18.56 10.27 -9.99
N THR A 111 -17.40 10.56 -10.57
CA THR A 111 -17.01 11.91 -10.91
C THR A 111 -18.18 12.36 -11.74
N THR A 112 -19.16 13.00 -11.09
CA THR A 112 -20.11 13.84 -11.77
C THR A 112 -19.23 14.74 -12.62
N PRO A 113 -19.26 14.64 -13.96
CA PRO A 113 -18.48 15.54 -14.78
C PRO A 113 -19.01 16.92 -14.41
N LYS A 114 -18.16 17.72 -13.75
CA LYS A 114 -18.36 19.16 -13.66
C LYS A 114 -18.64 19.60 -15.09
N PRO A 115 -19.74 20.32 -15.38
CA PRO A 115 -20.00 20.81 -16.72
C PRO A 115 -18.87 21.80 -17.04
N GLU A 116 -17.84 21.29 -17.71
CA GLU A 116 -16.80 22.09 -18.30
C GLU A 116 -17.48 22.90 -19.42
N ALA A 117 -17.23 24.21 -19.41
CA ALA A 117 -17.67 25.13 -20.45
C ALA A 117 -17.37 24.54 -21.84
N PRO A 118 -18.16 24.85 -22.89
CA PRO A 118 -18.13 24.14 -24.16
C PRO A 118 -16.78 24.32 -24.86
N GLN A 119 -15.85 23.41 -24.59
CA GLN A 119 -14.65 23.23 -25.39
C GLN A 119 -15.11 22.50 -26.64
N GLY A 120 -15.18 23.23 -27.75
CA GLY A 120 -15.69 22.75 -29.02
C GLY A 120 -15.17 21.36 -29.36
N GLY A 121 -16.12 20.44 -29.59
CA GLY A 121 -15.83 19.04 -29.88
C GLY A 121 -14.80 18.92 -31.00
N LYS A 122 -13.64 18.37 -30.67
CA LYS A 122 -12.69 17.82 -31.64
C LYS A 122 -12.74 16.31 -31.46
N VAL A 123 -13.83 15.70 -31.92
CA VAL A 123 -13.78 14.28 -32.30
C VAL A 123 -12.85 14.22 -33.51
N ALA A 124 -11.58 13.90 -33.26
CA ALA A 124 -10.69 13.53 -34.33
C ALA A 124 -11.23 12.23 -34.92
N VAL A 125 -11.86 12.33 -36.09
CA VAL A 125 -12.17 11.17 -36.92
C VAL A 125 -10.83 10.49 -37.19
N MET A 126 -10.57 9.38 -36.49
CA MET A 126 -9.36 8.58 -36.68
C MET A 126 -9.42 7.96 -38.07
N GLY A 127 -8.95 8.69 -39.07
CA GLY A 127 -8.84 8.22 -40.43
C GLY A 127 -7.83 7.09 -40.51
N GLY A 128 -8.32 5.85 -40.34
CA GLY A 128 -7.75 4.59 -40.84
C GLY A 128 -6.27 4.27 -40.55
N LYS A 129 -5.59 5.06 -39.71
CA LYS A 129 -4.17 4.88 -39.39
C LYS A 129 -4.06 4.19 -38.04
N PRO A 130 -3.23 3.14 -37.94
CA PRO A 130 -3.05 2.41 -36.69
C PRO A 130 -2.54 3.38 -35.62
N GLN A 131 -3.04 3.20 -34.40
CA GLN A 131 -2.63 3.98 -33.24
C GLN A 131 -1.11 3.89 -33.07
N GLN A 132 -0.47 5.00 -32.71
CA GLN A 132 0.96 5.03 -32.40
C GLN A 132 1.24 4.00 -31.29
N ASN A 133 2.11 3.04 -31.57
CA ASN A 133 2.54 2.09 -30.56
C ASN A 133 3.45 2.84 -29.57
N LEU A 134 3.21 2.65 -28.27
CA LEU A 134 4.00 3.23 -27.15
C LEU A 134 5.44 2.67 -27.05
N MET A 135 6.02 2.17 -28.14
CA MET A 135 7.39 1.68 -28.13
C MET A 135 8.35 2.82 -28.43
N TYR A 136 9.32 2.98 -27.53
CA TYR A 136 10.35 4.00 -27.51
C TYR A 136 11.03 4.19 -28.89
N ASP A 137 11.11 5.45 -29.32
CA ASP A 137 11.79 5.90 -30.54
C ASP A 137 13.31 5.71 -30.43
N ASN A 138 13.82 4.52 -30.78
CA ASN A 138 15.19 4.35 -31.29
C ASN A 138 15.40 3.01 -32.03
N TRP A 139 14.71 2.79 -33.15
CA TRP A 139 15.10 1.75 -34.12
C TRP A 139 14.85 2.25 -35.55
N GLU A 140 15.56 3.31 -35.94
CA GLU A 140 15.70 3.71 -37.35
C GLU A 140 16.53 2.68 -38.12
N GLU A 141 16.00 1.49 -38.42
CA GLU A 141 16.53 0.63 -39.50
C GLU A 141 15.45 -0.20 -40.23
N ARG A 142 14.15 0.09 -40.09
CA ARG A 142 13.10 -0.65 -40.83
C ARG A 142 12.77 -0.10 -42.22
N GLY A 143 13.69 0.65 -42.83
CA GLY A 143 13.60 1.11 -44.21
C GLY A 143 14.55 0.41 -45.18
N ARG A 144 15.44 -0.47 -44.71
CA ARG A 144 16.41 -1.15 -45.60
C ARG A 144 15.79 -2.43 -46.12
N ALA A 145 15.83 -2.64 -47.43
CA ALA A 145 15.53 -3.94 -48.02
C ALA A 145 16.43 -4.99 -47.36
N PHE A 146 15.87 -6.15 -47.03
CA PHE A 146 16.65 -7.30 -46.59
C PHE A 146 17.49 -7.77 -47.79
N GLU A 147 18.68 -7.17 -47.96
CA GLU A 147 19.73 -7.74 -48.78
C GLU A 147 20.20 -8.99 -48.05
N GLY A 148 19.69 -10.13 -48.52
CA GLY A 148 20.02 -11.43 -47.98
C GLY A 148 21.53 -11.60 -47.92
N ILE A 149 22.04 -11.82 -46.71
CA ILE A 149 23.39 -12.37 -46.55
C ILE A 149 23.36 -13.74 -47.22
N GLY A 150 24.10 -13.83 -48.33
CA GLY A 150 24.15 -14.98 -49.19
C GLY A 150 24.50 -16.28 -48.46
N GLY A 151 23.91 -17.36 -48.98
CA GLY A 151 24.57 -18.64 -49.18
C GLY A 151 25.14 -19.34 -47.95
N GLY A 152 24.32 -20.21 -47.35
CA GLY A 152 24.79 -21.33 -46.54
C GLY A 152 23.92 -22.56 -46.81
N VAL A 153 24.24 -23.32 -47.86
CA VAL A 153 23.59 -24.60 -48.16
C VAL A 153 24.11 -25.63 -47.15
N VAL A 154 23.25 -26.15 -46.27
CA VAL A 154 23.59 -27.33 -45.45
C VAL A 154 23.23 -28.55 -46.30
N GLY A 155 24.25 -29.28 -46.73
CA GLY A 155 24.08 -30.51 -47.50
C GLY A 155 23.45 -31.60 -46.65
N GLY A 156 22.27 -32.07 -47.05
CA GLY A 156 21.75 -33.37 -46.65
C GLY A 156 22.11 -34.40 -47.72
N GLY A 157 22.75 -35.50 -47.31
CA GLY A 157 23.03 -36.64 -48.20
C GLY A 157 23.71 -37.78 -47.46
N THR A 158 22.94 -38.82 -47.13
CA THR A 158 23.33 -40.21 -47.39
C THR A 158 23.19 -40.50 -48.87
#